data_AF-A0A4U1F0Y6-F1
#
_entry.id   AF-A0A4U1F0Y6-F1
#
_cell.length_a   1.000
_cell.length_b   1.000
_cell.length_c   1.000
_cell.angle_alpha   90.00
_cell.angle_beta   90.00
_cell.angle_gamma   90.00
#
_symmetry.space_group_name_H-M   'P 1'
#
loop_
_entity.id
_entity.type
_entity.pdbx_description
1 polymer ?
#
loop_
_entity_poly.entity_id
_entity_poly.type
_entity_poly.pdbx_seq_one_letter_code
_entity_poly.pdbx_strand_id
1 'polypeptide(L)'
;MLLSSWATSSIEEVAEAGPEALRWLQLYIYKDREVTKQLVRRAEWMGYKAIFVTVDTPYLGNRFDDVRNRFKLPPQLRMKNFETNDLAFSPKENFGDNSGLAAYVAKAIDPSISWEDIKWLRRLTSLPIVAKGIL
;
A
#
# COMPACT_ATOMS: atom_id res chain seq x y z
N MET A 1 10.34 10.60 6.35
CA MET A 1 9.51 10.36 5.15
C MET A 1 8.59 9.18 5.41
N LEU A 2 7.28 9.33 5.17
CA LEU A 2 6.33 8.21 5.19
C LEU A 2 6.14 7.68 3.75
N LEU A 3 6.67 6.49 3.47
CA LEU A 3 6.58 5.86 2.14
C LEU A 3 5.21 5.19 1.97
N SER A 4 4.54 5.46 0.85
CA SER A 4 3.27 4.80 0.48
C SER A 4 3.50 3.33 0.11
N SER A 5 2.56 2.45 0.48
CA SER A 5 2.53 1.07 -0.04
C SER A 5 2.48 1.03 -1.58
N TRP A 6 1.82 2.02 -2.20
CA TRP A 6 1.63 2.15 -3.65
C TRP A 6 2.71 3.00 -4.33
N ALA A 7 3.89 3.12 -3.73
CA ALA A 7 4.98 3.90 -4.29
C ALA A 7 5.48 3.34 -5.63
N THR A 8 5.90 4.24 -6.52
CA THR A 8 6.57 3.91 -7.80
C THR A 8 8.08 3.68 -7.65
N SER A 9 8.56 3.66 -6.41
CA SER A 9 9.90 3.26 -5.98
C SER A 9 9.74 2.22 -4.88
N SER A 10 10.55 1.16 -4.88
CA SER A 10 10.40 0.10 -3.87
C SER A 10 10.89 0.55 -2.49
N ILE A 11 10.49 -0.20 -1.45
CA ILE A 11 11.00 -0.04 -0.08
C ILE A 11 12.54 0.01 -0.06
N GLU A 12 13.19 -0.86 -0.82
CA GLU A 12 14.64 -0.99 -0.92
C GLU A 12 15.26 0.18 -1.68
N GLU A 13 14.73 0.52 -2.87
CA GLU A 13 15.23 1.64 -3.67
C GLU A 13 15.20 2.97 -2.88
N VAL A 14 14.11 3.19 -2.12
CA VAL A 14 13.98 4.39 -1.28
C VAL A 14 14.95 4.36 -0.10
N ALA A 15 15.23 3.18 0.45
CA ALA A 15 16.19 3.03 1.53
C ALA A 15 17.63 3.25 1.07
N GLU A 16 17.98 2.72 -0.11
CA GLU A 16 19.28 2.91 -0.74
C GLU A 16 19.52 4.37 -1.14
N ALA A 17 18.50 5.05 -1.66
CA ALA A 17 18.60 6.47 -2.03
C ALA A 17 18.72 7.41 -0.81
N GLY A 18 18.24 6.98 0.36
CA GLY A 18 18.25 7.78 1.59
C GLY A 18 18.58 6.94 2.81
N PRO A 19 19.81 6.40 2.93
CA PRO A 19 20.15 5.44 3.97
C PRO A 19 19.99 6.04 5.37
N GLU A 20 20.46 7.28 5.56
CA GLU A 20 20.41 8.02 6.83
C GLU A 20 19.06 8.70 7.11
N ALA A 21 18.14 8.70 6.14
CA ALA A 21 16.86 9.37 6.30
C ALA A 21 15.96 8.61 7.28
N LEU A 22 15.29 9.34 8.17
CA LEU A 22 14.23 8.76 9.01
C LEU A 22 13.03 8.38 8.13
N ARG A 23 12.78 7.07 7.99
CA ARG A 23 11.77 6.49 7.09
C ARG A 23 10.73 5.66 7.86
N TRP A 24 9.47 5.75 7.43
CA TRP A 24 8.34 4.95 7.92
C TRP A 24 7.55 4.39 6.74
N LEU A 25 6.89 3.25 6.92
CA LEU A 25 6.06 2.65 5.87
C LEU A 25 4.59 2.89 6.20
N GLN A 26 3.85 3.50 5.27
CA GLN A 26 2.40 3.44 5.28
C GLN A 26 1.95 2.10 4.70
N LEU A 27 1.07 1.41 5.42
CA LEU A 27 0.61 0.06 5.11
C LEU A 27 -0.92 0.05 4.90
N TYR A 28 -1.35 -0.66 3.86
CA TYR A 28 -2.71 -1.22 3.79
C TYR A 28 -2.67 -2.71 4.11
N ILE A 29 -3.75 -3.23 4.69
CA ILE A 29 -3.92 -4.68 4.86
C ILE A 29 -4.59 -5.21 3.58
N TYR A 30 -3.83 -6.01 2.83
CA TYR A 30 -4.27 -6.65 1.60
C TYR A 30 -5.05 -7.92 1.92
N LYS A 31 -5.96 -8.32 1.03
CA LYS A 31 -6.68 -9.60 1.14
C LYS A 31 -5.72 -10.77 1.27
N ASP A 32 -4.65 -10.75 0.48
CA ASP A 32 -3.51 -11.63 0.69
C ASP A 32 -2.65 -11.11 1.86
N ARG A 33 -2.73 -11.81 2.99
CA ARG A 33 -1.97 -11.46 4.19
C ARG A 33 -0.47 -11.72 4.04
N GLU A 34 -0.04 -12.59 3.12
CA GLU A 34 1.40 -12.81 2.88
C GLU A 34 2.02 -11.60 2.17
N VAL A 35 1.31 -10.96 1.23
CA VAL A 35 1.75 -9.66 0.65
C VAL A 35 1.94 -8.61 1.73
N THR A 36 0.96 -8.47 2.63
CA THR A 36 1.02 -7.52 3.75
C THR A 36 2.22 -7.81 4.65
N LYS A 37 2.47 -9.09 4.95
CA LYS A 37 3.59 -9.54 5.77
C LYS A 37 4.94 -9.29 5.11
N GLN A 38 5.07 -9.53 3.81
CA GLN A 38 6.30 -9.25 3.07
C GLN A 38 6.65 -7.76 3.11
N LEU A 39 5.67 -6.87 2.94
CA LEU A 39 5.90 -5.42 3.06
C LEU A 39 6.44 -5.02 4.44
N VAL A 40 5.84 -5.57 5.51
CA VAL A 40 6.28 -5.31 6.89
C VAL A 40 7.71 -5.82 7.12
N ARG A 41 8.01 -7.05 6.69
CA ARG A 41 9.36 -7.63 6.84
C ARG A 41 10.42 -6.88 6.04
N ARG A 42 10.10 -6.46 4.82
CA ARG A 42 11.00 -5.64 3.99
C ARG A 42 11.26 -4.28 4.64
N ALA A 43 10.23 -3.65 5.21
CA ALA A 43 10.41 -2.39 5.93
C ALA A 43 11.30 -2.55 7.18
N GLU A 44 11.09 -3.61 7.97
CA GLU A 44 11.96 -3.94 9.12
C GLU A 44 13.41 -4.13 8.66
N TRP A 45 13.62 -4.95 7.63
CA TRP A 45 14.95 -5.24 7.08
C TRP A 45 15.66 -3.97 6.59
N MET A 46 14.93 -3.09 5.90
CA MET A 46 15.47 -1.85 5.33
C MET A 46 15.54 -0.69 6.34
N GLY A 47 15.36 -0.98 7.63
CA GLY A 47 15.58 -0.04 8.73
C GLY A 47 14.50 1.03 8.90
N TYR A 48 13.31 0.83 8.34
CA TYR A 48 12.16 1.71 8.57
C TYR A 48 11.77 1.67 10.06
N LYS A 49 11.31 2.80 10.60
CA LYS A 49 11.18 3.00 12.05
C LYS A 49 9.76 2.86 12.61
N ALA A 50 8.75 2.72 11.75
CA ALA A 50 7.36 2.52 12.16
C ALA A 50 6.51 2.09 10.97
N ILE A 51 5.36 1.48 11.30
CA ILE A 51 4.28 1.15 10.38
C ILE A 51 3.09 2.08 10.65
N PHE A 52 2.63 2.80 9.63
CA PHE A 52 1.39 3.56 9.68
C PHE A 52 0.31 2.78 8.94
N VAL A 53 -0.50 2.04 9.68
CA VAL A 53 -1.59 1.26 9.09
C VAL A 53 -2.78 2.19 8.81
N THR A 54 -3.16 2.31 7.54
CA THR A 54 -4.31 3.11 7.13
C THR A 54 -5.60 2.33 7.40
N VAL A 55 -6.49 2.90 8.20
CA VAL A 55 -7.75 2.25 8.65
C VAL A 55 -9.01 2.89 8.07
N ASP A 56 -8.86 3.97 7.30
CA ASP A 56 -9.97 4.76 6.72
C ASP A 56 -10.33 4.37 5.27
N THR A 57 -9.67 3.36 4.70
CA THR A 57 -9.82 2.99 3.28
C THR A 57 -10.14 1.50 3.09
N PRO A 58 -11.27 0.97 3.59
CA PRO A 58 -11.74 -0.38 3.24
C PRO A 58 -12.13 -0.46 1.75
N TYR A 59 -12.63 0.64 1.22
CA TYR A 59 -12.83 0.91 -0.21
C TYR A 59 -12.25 2.29 -0.53
N LEU A 60 -11.94 2.54 -1.81
CA LEU A 60 -11.51 3.86 -2.22
C LEU A 60 -12.69 4.82 -2.28
N GLY A 61 -12.53 6.03 -1.73
CA GLY A 61 -13.51 7.10 -1.91
C GLY A 61 -13.73 7.45 -3.39
N ASN A 62 -14.94 7.88 -3.73
CA ASN A 62 -15.31 8.22 -5.10
C ASN A 62 -14.73 9.59 -5.51
N ARG A 63 -13.64 9.57 -6.28
CA ARG A 63 -12.96 10.77 -6.79
C ARG A 63 -13.46 11.04 -8.21
N PHE A 64 -14.33 12.03 -8.37
CA PHE A 64 -15.03 12.25 -9.64
C PHE A 64 -14.11 12.48 -10.84
N ASP A 65 -13.00 13.20 -10.67
CA ASP A 65 -12.07 13.44 -11.77
C ASP A 65 -11.29 12.18 -12.16
N ASP A 66 -10.99 11.28 -11.23
CA ASP A 66 -10.38 9.98 -11.55
C ASP A 66 -11.34 9.11 -12.38
N VAL A 67 -12.65 9.22 -12.12
CA VAL A 67 -13.68 8.54 -12.91
C VAL A 67 -13.77 9.14 -14.31
N ARG A 68 -13.89 10.48 -14.41
CA ARG A 68 -13.98 11.19 -15.70
C ARG A 68 -12.76 10.95 -16.58
N ASN A 69 -11.57 10.95 -15.97
CA ASN A 69 -10.30 10.78 -16.68
C ASN A 69 -9.88 9.32 -16.84
N ARG A 70 -10.65 8.36 -16.29
CA ARG A 70 -10.33 6.94 -16.27
C ARG A 70 -8.90 6.68 -15.76
N PHE A 71 -8.60 7.20 -14.58
CA PHE A 71 -7.26 7.26 -14.04
C PHE A 71 -6.57 5.89 -14.03
N LYS A 72 -5.33 5.87 -14.54
CA LYS A 72 -4.39 4.75 -14.54
C LYS A 72 -2.96 5.27 -14.46
N LEU A 73 -2.01 4.42 -14.11
CA LEU A 73 -0.59 4.80 -14.16
C LEU A 73 -0.12 5.06 -15.60
N PRO A 74 0.84 5.99 -15.81
CA PRO A 74 1.58 6.08 -17.05
C PRO A 74 2.24 4.74 -17.42
N PRO A 75 2.40 4.43 -18.73
CA PRO A 75 2.80 3.10 -19.21
C PRO A 75 4.16 2.61 -18.68
N GLN A 76 5.06 3.54 -18.33
CA GLN A 76 6.38 3.26 -17.78
C GLN A 76 6.44 3.09 -16.26
N LEU A 77 5.34 3.38 -15.54
CA LEU A 77 5.31 3.32 -14.07
C LEU A 77 4.54 2.10 -13.55
N ARG A 78 4.95 1.62 -12.38
CA ARG A 78 4.31 0.52 -11.62
C ARG A 78 4.41 0.81 -10.14
N MET A 79 3.53 0.22 -9.34
CA MET A 79 3.72 0.14 -7.89
C MET A 79 4.82 -0.88 -7.59
N LYS A 80 6.04 -0.39 -7.31
CA LYS A 80 7.27 -1.20 -7.30
C LYS A 80 7.44 -2.12 -6.08
N ASN A 81 6.52 -2.07 -5.13
CA ASN A 81 6.54 -2.98 -3.99
C ASN A 81 5.95 -4.36 -4.32
N PHE A 82 5.35 -4.55 -5.49
CA PHE A 82 4.64 -5.77 -5.87
C PHE A 82 5.20 -6.37 -7.16
N GLU A 83 5.26 -7.71 -7.22
CA GLU A 83 5.82 -8.43 -8.37
C GLU A 83 4.77 -8.70 -9.46
N THR A 84 3.54 -9.02 -9.08
CA THR A 84 2.49 -9.38 -10.04
C THR A 84 1.90 -8.12 -10.69
N ASN A 85 1.56 -8.22 -11.98
CA ASN A 85 1.05 -7.08 -12.76
C ASN A 85 -0.18 -6.42 -12.15
N ASP A 86 -1.07 -7.22 -11.55
CA ASP A 86 -2.30 -6.74 -10.96
C ASP A 86 -2.06 -5.99 -9.64
N LEU A 87 -1.23 -6.52 -8.74
CA LEU A 87 -0.84 -5.83 -7.51
C LEU A 87 0.08 -4.63 -7.77
N ALA A 88 0.85 -4.67 -8.85
CA ALA A 88 1.70 -3.57 -9.32
C ALA A 88 0.92 -2.45 -10.04
N PHE A 89 -0.42 -2.56 -10.13
CA PHE A 89 -1.30 -1.62 -10.83
C PHE A 89 -0.82 -1.32 -12.26
N SER A 90 -0.44 -2.36 -12.99
CA SER A 90 0.06 -2.24 -14.35
C SER A 90 -1.01 -1.64 -15.28
N PRO A 91 -0.74 -0.55 -16.02
CA PRO A 91 -1.69 0.04 -16.95
C PRO A 91 -2.00 -0.83 -18.18
N LYS A 92 -1.38 -2.02 -18.29
CA LYS A 92 -1.73 -3.05 -19.28
C LYS A 92 -2.87 -3.95 -18.81
N GLU A 93 -3.14 -4.00 -17.50
CA GLU A 93 -4.24 -4.78 -16.93
C GLU A 93 -5.56 -4.04 -17.08
N ASN A 94 -6.65 -4.80 -17.13
CA ASN A 94 -8.00 -4.24 -17.21
C ASN A 94 -8.52 -3.93 -15.81
N PHE A 95 -8.60 -2.64 -15.48
CA PHE A 95 -9.19 -2.14 -14.23
C PHE A 95 -10.58 -1.50 -14.43
N GLY A 96 -11.28 -1.86 -15.51
CA GLY A 96 -12.62 -1.37 -15.84
C GLY A 96 -12.66 0.04 -16.42
N ASP A 97 -13.87 0.56 -16.63
CA ASP A 97 -14.12 1.81 -17.38
C ASP A 97 -14.25 3.07 -16.51
N ASN A 98 -14.12 2.93 -15.19
CA ASN A 98 -14.15 4.02 -14.20
C ASN A 98 -12.72 4.40 -13.75
N SER A 99 -12.55 4.83 -12.49
CA SER A 99 -11.22 4.97 -11.90
C SER A 99 -10.56 3.60 -11.74
N GLY A 100 -9.44 3.38 -12.43
CA GLY A 100 -8.70 2.13 -12.32
C GLY A 100 -8.19 1.89 -10.91
N LEU A 101 -7.87 2.97 -10.17
CA LEU A 101 -7.42 2.88 -8.79
C LEU A 101 -8.53 2.38 -7.85
N ALA A 102 -9.78 2.78 -8.08
CA ALA A 102 -10.91 2.27 -7.31
C ALA A 102 -11.11 0.76 -7.52
N ALA A 103 -11.01 0.30 -8.77
CA ALA A 103 -11.09 -1.12 -9.10
C ALA A 103 -9.92 -1.92 -8.51
N TYR A 104 -8.70 -1.37 -8.57
CA TYR A 104 -7.53 -1.95 -7.91
C TYR A 104 -7.76 -2.15 -6.41
N VAL A 105 -8.23 -1.12 -5.71
CA VAL A 105 -8.51 -1.20 -4.26
C VAL A 105 -9.54 -2.26 -3.96
N ALA A 106 -10.66 -2.28 -4.70
CA ALA A 106 -11.70 -3.29 -4.52
C ALA A 106 -11.20 -4.72 -4.74
N LYS A 107 -10.23 -4.92 -5.64
CA LYS A 107 -9.60 -6.23 -5.89
C LYS A 107 -8.60 -6.61 -4.79
N ALA A 108 -7.72 -5.69 -4.40
CA ALA A 108 -6.52 -5.98 -3.61
C ALA A 108 -6.65 -5.74 -2.10
N ILE A 109 -7.33 -4.67 -1.68
CA ILE A 109 -7.45 -4.27 -0.27
C ILE A 109 -8.59 -5.03 0.39
N ASP A 110 -8.41 -5.42 1.64
CA ASP A 110 -9.41 -6.17 2.39
C ASP A 110 -10.43 -5.24 3.07
N PRO A 111 -11.70 -5.23 2.64
CA PRO A 111 -12.74 -4.42 3.26
C PRO A 111 -13.26 -5.01 4.58
N SER A 112 -12.89 -6.26 4.91
CA SER A 112 -13.37 -6.97 6.12
C SER A 112 -12.52 -6.73 7.37
N ILE A 113 -11.48 -5.90 7.27
CA ILE A 113 -10.55 -5.68 8.37
C ILE A 113 -11.25 -5.15 9.61
N SER A 114 -10.75 -5.58 10.76
CA SER A 114 -11.27 -5.23 12.06
C SER A 114 -10.12 -5.00 13.06
N TRP A 115 -10.46 -4.74 14.31
CA TRP A 115 -9.47 -4.67 15.39
C TRP A 115 -8.71 -5.99 15.61
N GLU A 116 -9.27 -7.14 15.18
CA GLU A 116 -8.53 -8.40 15.22
C GLU A 116 -7.35 -8.42 14.25
N ASP A 117 -7.48 -7.75 13.10
CA ASP A 117 -6.38 -7.58 12.14
C ASP A 117 -5.31 -6.62 12.67
N ILE A 118 -5.70 -5.65 13.50
CA ILE A 118 -4.73 -4.79 14.21
C ILE A 118 -3.97 -5.60 15.26
N LYS A 119 -4.63 -6.50 16.00
CA LYS A 119 -3.95 -7.43 16.92
C LYS A 119 -3.02 -8.37 16.15
N TRP A 120 -3.43 -8.87 15.00
CA TRP A 120 -2.58 -9.68 14.11
C TRP A 120 -1.33 -8.89 13.68
N LEU A 121 -1.50 -7.66 13.19
CA LEU A 121 -0.38 -6.80 12.78
C LEU A 121 0.56 -6.48 13.96
N ARG A 122 0.00 -6.22 15.15
CA ARG A 122 0.78 -5.99 16.38
C ARG A 122 1.60 -7.20 16.80
N ARG A 123 1.11 -8.42 16.55
CA ARG A 123 1.87 -9.67 16.76
C ARG A 123 2.90 -9.94 15.67
N LEU A 124 2.69 -9.40 14.46
CA LEU A 124 3.56 -9.64 13.32
C LEU A 124 4.89 -8.89 13.41
N THR A 125 4.88 -7.65 13.91
CA THR A 125 6.05 -6.76 13.98
C THR A 125 6.27 -6.18 15.37
N SER A 126 7.54 -5.92 15.70
CA SER A 126 7.94 -5.16 16.89
C SER A 126 7.97 -3.65 16.65
N LEU A 127 7.95 -3.19 15.38
CA LEU A 127 7.94 -1.76 15.06
C LEU A 127 6.78 -1.02 15.74
N PRO A 128 6.96 0.27 16.08
CA PRO A 128 5.85 1.14 16.43
C PRO A 128 4.77 1.10 15.34
N ILE A 129 3.50 0.97 15.75
CA ILE A 129 2.35 0.99 14.84
C ILE A 129 1.52 2.23 15.15
N VAL A 130 1.21 3.01 14.12
CA VAL A 130 0.31 4.18 14.19
C VAL A 130 -0.94 3.87 13.38
N ALA A 131 -2.11 3.98 13.99
CA ALA A 131 -3.39 3.93 13.27
C ALA A 131 -3.62 5.26 12.56
N LYS A 132 -3.57 5.25 11.22
CA LYS A 132 -3.78 6.43 10.37
C LYS A 132 -5.22 6.44 9.86
N GLY A 133 -5.96 7.51 10.15
CA GLY A 133 -7.36 7.68 9.70
C GLY A 133 -8.41 7.66 10.82
N ILE A 134 -8.00 7.85 12.08
CA ILE A 134 -8.92 8.07 13.21
C ILE A 134 -9.41 9.53 13.18
N LEU A 135 -10.70 9.74 13.48
CA LEU A 135 -11.37 11.05 13.56
C LEU A 135 -11.74 11.40 15.00
#